data_AF-A0A2R6IRL2-F1
#
_entry.id   AF-A0A2R6IRL2-F1
#
_cell.length_a   1.000
_cell.length_b   1.000
_cell.length_c   1.000
_cell.angle_alpha   90.00
_cell.angle_beta   90.00
_cell.angle_gamma   90.00
#
_symmetry.space_group_name_H-M   'P 1'
#
loop_
_entity.id
_entity.type
_entity.pdbx_description
1 polymer ?
#
loop_
_entity_poly.entity_id
_entity_poly.type
_entity_poly.pdbx_seq_one_letter_code
_entity_poly.pdbx_strand_id
1 'polypeptide(L)'
;MSEHTDRDERGRFDSEIGDDAVVRYFAEGRPFHTAGEVADRFGIDRSTAYRRLRRLAEDGRLEKVTLGSRTVVWWDATDTDPTAEEADADDPLFAAPSFAVDDPVDEDGIDDVLYGETDG
;
A
#
# COMPACT_ATOMS: atom_id res chain seq x y z
N MET A 1 -6.24 35.49 -22.51
CA MET A 1 -6.88 34.56 -21.57
C MET A 1 -5.73 33.90 -20.83
N SER A 2 -5.62 34.15 -19.53
CA SER A 2 -4.51 33.66 -18.71
C SER A 2 -4.88 32.28 -18.18
N GLU A 3 -4.17 31.24 -18.60
CA GLU A 3 -4.29 29.89 -18.04
C GLU A 3 -3.58 29.87 -16.68
N HIS A 4 -4.37 29.81 -15.61
CA HIS A 4 -3.89 29.73 -14.25
C HIS A 4 -3.41 28.30 -13.99
N THR A 5 -2.09 28.10 -13.99
CA THR A 5 -1.45 26.95 -13.32
C THR A 5 -1.62 27.16 -11.82
N ASP A 6 -2.40 26.26 -11.20
CA ASP A 6 -2.61 26.20 -9.77
C ASP A 6 -1.26 26.01 -9.08
N ARG A 7 -0.98 26.86 -8.09
CA ARG A 7 0.35 27.05 -7.52
C ARG A 7 0.31 26.60 -6.07
N ASP A 8 1.02 25.52 -5.74
CA ASP A 8 1.23 25.16 -4.35
C ASP A 8 2.09 26.19 -3.61
N GLU A 9 1.76 26.39 -2.34
CA GLU A 9 2.31 27.35 -1.37
C GLU A 9 3.83 27.22 -1.10
N ARG A 10 4.51 26.29 -1.79
CA ARG A 10 5.96 26.02 -1.69
C ARG A 10 6.77 26.30 -2.96
N GLY A 11 6.19 26.95 -3.97
CA GLY A 11 6.96 27.50 -5.11
C GLY A 11 7.70 26.43 -5.95
N ARG A 12 7.13 25.23 -6.08
CA ARG A 12 7.69 24.14 -6.88
C ARG A 12 6.93 24.11 -8.20
N PHE A 13 7.65 24.31 -9.31
CA PHE A 13 7.10 24.32 -10.66
C PHE A 13 6.28 23.05 -10.92
N ASP A 14 5.09 23.27 -11.48
CA ASP A 14 4.23 22.33 -12.18
C ASP A 14 5.06 21.66 -13.29
N SER A 15 5.80 20.61 -12.94
CA SER A 15 6.09 19.58 -13.93
C SER A 15 4.74 18.93 -14.21
N GLU A 16 4.37 18.78 -15.48
CA GLU A 16 3.10 18.27 -16.05
C GLU A 16 2.53 16.95 -15.44
N ILE A 17 3.23 16.40 -14.45
CA ILE A 17 2.85 15.29 -13.60
C ILE A 17 3.04 15.78 -12.16
N GLY A 18 1.99 15.80 -11.34
CA GLY A 18 2.10 16.18 -9.92
C GLY A 18 2.80 15.10 -9.10
N ASP A 19 3.56 15.50 -8.07
CA ASP A 19 4.16 14.56 -7.11
C ASP A 19 3.08 13.71 -6.43
N ASP A 20 1.91 14.29 -6.21
CA ASP A 20 0.72 13.59 -5.70
C ASP A 20 0.17 12.54 -6.65
N ALA A 21 0.27 12.73 -7.97
CA ALA A 21 -0.13 11.71 -8.92
C ALA A 21 0.80 10.49 -8.86
N VAL A 22 2.10 10.74 -8.64
CA VAL A 22 3.10 9.68 -8.43
C VAL A 22 2.80 8.92 -7.14
N VAL A 23 2.54 9.62 -6.03
CA VAL A 23 2.21 8.98 -4.74
C VAL A 23 0.91 8.18 -4.84
N ARG A 24 -0.14 8.75 -5.44
CA ARG A 24 -1.42 8.05 -5.62
C ARG A 24 -1.28 6.74 -6.40
N TYR A 25 -0.37 6.69 -7.38
CA TYR A 25 -0.09 5.46 -8.12
C TYR A 25 0.42 4.30 -7.23
N PHE A 26 1.11 4.58 -6.12
CA PHE A 26 1.51 3.54 -5.16
C PHE A 26 0.34 3.04 -4.29
N ALA A 27 -0.67 3.89 -4.05
CA ALA A 27 -1.89 3.49 -3.34
C ALA A 27 -2.86 2.73 -4.26
N GLU A 28 -2.88 3.07 -5.55
CA GLU A 28 -3.75 2.46 -6.55
C GLU A 28 -3.14 1.16 -7.11
N GLY A 29 -3.25 0.06 -6.37
CA GLY A 29 -2.95 -1.29 -6.85
C GLY A 29 -1.83 -1.98 -6.10
N ARG A 30 -0.64 -2.10 -6.72
CA ARG A 30 0.51 -2.73 -6.07
C ARG A 30 1.24 -1.69 -5.20
N PRO A 31 1.58 -2.01 -3.93
CA PRO A 31 2.11 -1.02 -2.99
C PRO A 31 3.56 -0.61 -3.27
N PHE A 32 4.24 -1.31 -4.18
CA PHE A 32 5.64 -1.03 -4.53
C PHE A 32 5.90 -1.04 -6.03
N HIS A 33 6.75 -0.11 -6.44
CA HIS A 33 7.17 0.05 -7.83
C HIS A 33 8.64 0.41 -7.96
N THR A 34 9.25 0.02 -9.08
CA THR A 34 10.58 0.45 -9.49
C THR A 34 10.52 1.78 -10.23
N ALA A 35 11.66 2.47 -10.32
CA ALA A 35 11.77 3.68 -11.16
C ALA A 35 11.50 3.42 -12.65
N GLY A 36 11.63 2.17 -13.12
CA GLY A 36 11.25 1.79 -14.48
C GLY A 36 9.74 1.80 -14.67
N GLU A 37 9.01 1.10 -13.79
CA GLU A 37 7.54 1.07 -13.82
C GLU A 37 6.91 2.47 -13.72
N VAL A 38 7.48 3.34 -12.89
CA VAL A 38 7.04 4.74 -12.79
C VAL A 38 7.34 5.50 -14.09
N ALA A 39 8.51 5.30 -14.69
CA ALA A 39 8.84 5.90 -15.99
C ALA A 39 7.87 5.47 -17.09
N ASP A 40 7.59 4.17 -17.19
CA ASP A 40 6.66 3.62 -18.16
C ASP A 40 5.24 4.14 -17.94
N ARG A 41 4.79 4.24 -16.69
CA ARG A 41 3.44 4.72 -16.34
C ARG A 41 3.22 6.17 -16.74
N PHE A 42 4.24 7.01 -16.54
CA PHE A 42 4.15 8.46 -16.66
C PHE A 42 4.76 8.98 -17.97
N GLY A 43 5.29 8.10 -18.84
CA GLY A 43 5.88 8.48 -20.12
C GLY A 43 7.14 9.35 -19.99
N ILE A 44 7.91 9.16 -18.91
CA ILE A 44 9.12 9.94 -18.62
C ILE A 44 10.37 9.07 -18.64
N ASP A 45 11.54 9.69 -18.78
CA ASP A 45 12.81 8.96 -18.65
C ASP A 45 12.98 8.35 -17.25
N ARG A 46 13.55 7.14 -17.21
CA ARG A 46 13.89 6.44 -15.96
C ARG A 46 14.74 7.28 -15.00
N SER A 47 15.66 8.09 -15.51
CA SER A 47 16.48 8.99 -14.69
C SER A 47 15.66 10.13 -14.07
N THR A 48 14.65 10.62 -14.77
CA THR A 48 13.70 11.62 -14.28
C THR A 48 12.78 11.01 -13.22
N ALA A 49 12.22 9.83 -13.48
CA ALA A 49 11.45 9.08 -12.49
C ALA A 49 12.28 8.84 -11.21
N TYR A 50 13.52 8.35 -11.35
CA TYR A 50 14.40 8.11 -10.21
C TYR A 50 14.71 9.36 -9.40
N ARG A 51 15.04 10.48 -10.06
CA ARG A 51 15.29 11.77 -9.38
C ARG A 51 14.07 12.23 -8.59
N ARG A 52 12.87 12.02 -9.16
CA ARG A 52 11.62 12.39 -8.51
C ARG A 52 11.28 11.50 -7.32
N LEU A 53 11.36 10.20 -7.47
CA LEU A 53 11.16 9.24 -6.37
C LEU A 53 12.13 9.50 -5.23
N ARG A 54 13.40 9.80 -5.54
CA ARG A 54 14.38 10.20 -4.53
C ARG A 54 13.92 11.42 -3.75
N ARG A 55 13.44 12.46 -4.44
CA ARG A 55 12.92 13.67 -3.80
C ARG A 55 11.73 13.37 -2.91
N LEU A 56 10.81 12.52 -3.37
CA LEU A 56 9.65 12.08 -2.58
C LEU A 56 10.07 11.33 -1.32
N ALA A 57 11.13 10.54 -1.36
CA ALA A 57 11.67 9.91 -0.16
C ALA A 57 12.42 10.87 0.76
N GLU A 58 13.12 11.86 0.22
CA GLU A 58 13.71 12.94 1.02
C GLU A 58 12.62 13.78 1.70
N ASP A 59 11.46 13.95 1.07
CA ASP A 59 10.25 14.58 1.61
C ASP A 59 9.44 13.61 2.53
N GLY A 60 9.90 12.37 2.75
CA GLY A 60 9.27 11.38 3.64
C GLY A 60 7.98 10.74 3.13
N ARG A 61 7.62 10.95 1.85
CA ARG A 61 6.38 10.45 1.24
C ARG A 61 6.53 9.04 0.69
N LEU A 62 7.74 8.64 0.33
CA LEU A 62 8.07 7.30 -0.14
C LEU A 62 9.27 6.78 0.64
N GLU A 63 9.45 5.47 0.69
CA GLU A 63 10.68 4.87 1.19
C GLU A 63 11.36 4.05 0.09
N LYS A 64 12.70 4.09 0.09
CA LYS A 64 13.56 3.41 -0.89
C LYS A 64 14.12 2.14 -0.28
N VAL A 65 13.77 1.00 -0.86
CA VAL A 65 14.29 -0.30 -0.45
C VAL A 65 15.16 -0.90 -1.54
N THR A 66 16.35 -1.39 -1.15
CA THR A 66 17.25 -2.10 -2.06
C THR A 66 17.12 -3.60 -1.84
N LEU A 67 16.62 -4.31 -2.85
CA LEU A 67 16.46 -5.75 -2.86
C LEU A 67 17.65 -6.40 -3.57
N GLY A 68 18.43 -7.19 -2.82
CA GLY A 68 19.63 -7.84 -3.34
C GLY A 68 20.68 -6.82 -3.81
N SER A 69 21.38 -7.14 -4.90
CA SER A 69 22.54 -6.37 -5.34
C SER A 69 22.22 -5.16 -6.23
N ARG A 70 21.05 -5.14 -6.90
CA ARG A 70 20.78 -4.14 -7.96
C ARG A 70 19.33 -3.67 -8.06
N THR A 71 18.39 -4.33 -7.39
CA THR A 71 16.97 -4.00 -7.52
C THR A 71 16.62 -2.94 -6.48
N VAL A 72 15.99 -1.86 -6.92
CA VAL A 72 15.50 -0.79 -6.05
C VAL A 72 14.01 -0.67 -6.26
N VAL A 73 13.26 -0.82 -5.17
CA VAL A 73 11.82 -0.60 -5.13
C VAL A 73 11.53 0.60 -4.23
N TRP A 74 10.39 1.22 -4.48
CA TRP A 74 9.85 2.31 -3.71
C TRP A 74 8.47 1.91 -3.25
N TRP A 75 8.09 2.31 -2.05
CA TRP A 75 6.76 2.11 -1.50
C TRP A 75 6.30 3.35 -0.74
N ASP A 76 5.00 3.47 -0.52
CA ASP A 76 4.43 4.57 0.26
C ASP A 76 4.86 4.45 1.73
N ALA A 77 5.38 5.54 2.29
CA ALA A 77 5.85 5.57 3.68
C ALA A 77 4.71 5.76 4.69
N THR A 78 3.51 6.12 4.24
CA THR A 78 2.30 6.34 5.05
C THR A 78 1.52 5.05 5.23
N ASP A 79 1.55 4.13 4.27
CA ASP A 79 0.93 2.80 4.36
C ASP A 79 1.65 1.89 5.37
N THR A 80 2.96 2.12 5.56
CA THR A 80 3.61 1.72 6.81
C THR A 80 3.20 2.73 7.87
N ASP A 81 2.01 2.56 8.42
CA ASP A 81 1.62 3.26 9.63
C ASP A 81 2.32 2.54 10.80
N PRO A 82 3.47 3.01 11.34
CA PRO A 82 3.98 2.47 12.60
C PRO A 82 3.06 2.82 13.77
N THR A 83 2.08 3.70 13.52
CA THR A 83 0.97 4.05 14.40
C THR A 83 -0.30 3.27 14.06
N ALA A 84 -0.23 2.19 13.26
CA ALA A 84 -1.25 1.14 13.28
C ALA A 84 -1.36 0.80 14.75
N GLU A 85 -2.38 1.37 15.39
CA GLU A 85 -2.43 1.63 16.83
C GLU A 85 -1.94 0.36 17.48
N GLU A 86 -0.80 0.39 18.19
CA GLU A 86 -0.14 -0.81 18.73
C GLU A 86 -1.24 -1.72 19.20
N ALA A 87 -1.50 -2.81 18.47
CA ALA A 87 -2.81 -3.48 18.51
C ALA A 87 -3.20 -3.63 19.97
N ASP A 88 -4.19 -2.85 20.41
CA ASP A 88 -4.38 -2.63 21.83
C ASP A 88 -4.64 -4.01 22.43
N ALA A 89 -3.76 -4.44 23.34
CA ALA A 89 -3.85 -5.80 23.87
C ALA A 89 -5.19 -6.01 24.61
N ASP A 90 -5.84 -4.91 25.00
CA ASP A 90 -7.16 -4.85 25.61
C ASP A 90 -8.26 -4.44 24.60
N ASP A 91 -8.02 -4.48 23.28
CA ASP A 91 -9.05 -4.21 22.27
C ASP A 91 -10.19 -5.24 22.41
N PRO A 92 -11.44 -4.79 22.60
CA PRO A 92 -12.60 -5.68 22.75
C PRO A 92 -12.83 -6.60 21.54
N LEU A 93 -12.30 -6.26 20.36
CA LEU A 93 -12.27 -7.14 19.20
C LEU A 93 -11.49 -8.44 19.48
N PHE A 94 -10.36 -8.35 20.20
CA PHE A 94 -9.51 -9.48 20.58
C PHE A 94 -9.84 -10.06 21.96
N ALA A 95 -10.51 -9.31 22.82
CA ALA A 95 -11.06 -9.81 24.09
C ALA A 95 -12.38 -10.57 23.95
N ALA A 96 -12.91 -10.69 22.73
CA ALA A 96 -14.07 -11.52 22.45
C ALA A 96 -13.81 -12.97 22.92
N PRO A 97 -14.82 -13.65 23.50
CA PRO A 97 -14.66 -15.02 23.95
C PRO A 97 -14.24 -15.88 22.75
N SER A 98 -13.06 -16.50 22.84
CA SER A 98 -12.63 -17.50 21.88
C SER A 98 -13.52 -18.72 22.04
N PHE A 99 -14.28 -19.05 21.01
CA PHE A 99 -15.01 -20.31 20.96
C PHE A 99 -14.02 -21.40 20.58
N ALA A 100 -13.46 -22.06 21.60
CA ALA A 100 -12.84 -23.36 21.39
C ALA A 100 -13.98 -24.36 21.21
N VAL A 101 -13.99 -25.04 20.06
CA VAL A 101 -14.91 -26.17 19.86
C VAL A 101 -14.40 -27.31 20.74
N ASP A 102 -15.22 -27.75 21.69
CA ASP A 102 -14.87 -28.80 22.65
C ASP A 102 -14.57 -30.16 21.97
N ASP A 103 -15.18 -30.41 20.81
CA ASP A 103 -15.00 -31.63 20.03
C ASP A 103 -14.61 -31.27 18.58
N PRO A 104 -13.31 -31.33 18.23
CA PRO A 104 -12.89 -31.07 16.87
C PRO A 104 -13.46 -32.16 15.95
N VAL A 105 -14.30 -31.75 15.00
CA VAL A 105 -14.80 -32.69 14.00
C VAL A 105 -13.70 -33.01 13.00
N ASP A 106 -13.49 -34.30 12.75
CA ASP A 106 -12.56 -34.76 11.71
C ASP A 106 -13.03 -34.30 10.32
N GLU A 107 -12.08 -34.20 9.39
CA GLU A 107 -12.30 -33.69 8.03
C GLU A 107 -13.47 -34.39 7.30
N ASP A 108 -13.63 -35.69 7.53
CA ASP A 108 -14.70 -36.51 6.95
C ASP A 108 -16.09 -36.28 7.60
N GLY A 109 -16.13 -35.70 8.80
CA GLY A 109 -17.37 -35.41 9.55
C GLY A 109 -17.86 -33.96 9.42
N ILE A 110 -17.08 -33.10 8.74
CA ILE A 110 -17.44 -31.69 8.53
C ILE A 110 -18.74 -31.56 7.71
N ASP A 111 -18.95 -32.46 6.74
CA ASP A 111 -20.12 -32.44 5.85
C ASP A 111 -21.44 -32.68 6.61
N ASP A 112 -21.45 -33.55 7.63
CA ASP A 112 -22.63 -33.83 8.47
C ASP A 112 -23.01 -32.63 9.37
N VAL A 113 -22.02 -31.85 9.81
CA VAL A 113 -22.24 -30.66 10.64
C VAL A 113 -22.67 -29.46 9.79
N LEU A 114 -22.08 -29.29 8.60
CA LEU A 114 -22.41 -28.18 7.69
C LEU A 114 -23.67 -28.44 6.85
N TYR A 115 -23.99 -29.69 6.55
CA TYR A 115 -25.09 -30.09 5.67
C TYR A 115 -26.04 -31.12 6.30
N GLY A 116 -26.15 -31.17 7.63
CA GLY A 116 -27.04 -32.09 8.34
C GLY A 116 -28.41 -32.26 7.69
N GLU A 117 -28.92 -33.51 7.75
CA GLU A 117 -30.14 -34.04 7.13
C GLU A 117 -31.07 -32.98 6.50
N THR A 118 -30.93 -32.74 5.20
CA THR A 118 -32.03 -32.19 4.42
C THR A 118 -33.13 -33.26 4.38
N ASP A 119 -34.06 -33.21 5.33
CA ASP A 119 -35.32 -33.95 5.27
C ASP A 119 -36.00 -33.61 3.93
N GLY A 120 -36.17 -34.63 3.09
CA GLY A 120 -36.82 -34.53 1.79
C GLY A 120 -38.28 -34.97 1.86
#